data_AF-A0AAE3LY55-F1
#
_entry.id   AF-A0AAE3LY55-F1
#
_cell.length_a   1.000
_cell.length_b   1.000
_cell.length_c   1.000
_cell.angle_alpha   90.00
_cell.angle_beta   90.00
_cell.angle_gamma   90.00
#
_symmetry.space_group_name_H-M   'P 1'
#
loop_
_entity.id
_entity.type
_entity.pdbx_description
1 polymer ?
#
loop_
_entity_poly.entity_id
_entity_poly.type
_entity_poly.pdbx_seq_one_letter_code
_entity_poly.pdbx_strand_id
1 'polypeptide(L)'
;MAFLMIVIMIAGVAQLYLGYVGIEDWLGNGWALGALALAFFARIMLPLTVGTYLAMTNVYGYEWWIAAIVAAPGLLLIVPAMVTDIFSKVFNK
;
A
#
# COMPACT_ATOMS: atom_id res chain seq x y z
N MET A 1 4.12 -22.14 11.74
CA MET A 1 3.70 -20.85 12.32
C MET A 1 4.81 -19.79 12.25
N ALA A 2 5.99 -20.01 12.85
CA ALA A 2 7.09 -19.02 12.85
C ALA A 2 7.58 -18.61 11.45
N PHE A 3 7.72 -19.56 10.51
CA PHE A 3 8.14 -19.28 9.14
C PHE A 3 7.18 -18.33 8.40
N LEU A 4 5.87 -18.55 8.51
CA LEU A 4 4.84 -17.71 7.90
C LEU A 4 4.89 -16.27 8.43
N MET A 5 5.13 -16.08 9.73
CA MET A 5 5.25 -14.74 10.31
C MET A 5 6.44 -13.96 9.74
N ILE A 6 7.58 -14.63 9.54
CA ILE A 6 8.78 -14.02 8.95
C ILE A 6 8.50 -13.58 7.51
N VAL A 7 7.84 -14.44 6.71
CA VAL A 7 7.48 -14.12 5.32
C VAL A 7 6.54 -12.92 5.24
N ILE A 8 5.52 -12.87 6.12
CA ILE A 8 4.56 -11.76 6.16
C ILE A 8 5.24 -10.45 6.60
N MET A 9 6.17 -10.50 7.57
CA MET A 9 6.95 -9.32 7.95
C MET A 9 7.80 -8.81 6.80
N ILE A 10 8.52 -9.69 6.10
CA ILE A 10 9.34 -9.31 4.95
C ILE A 10 8.47 -8.70 3.85
N ALA A 11 7.32 -9.31 3.55
CA ALA A 11 6.37 -8.79 2.58
C ALA A 11 5.85 -7.40 2.98
N GLY A 12 5.54 -7.17 4.26
CA GLY A 12 5.10 -5.87 4.77
C GLY A 12 6.18 -4.79 4.64
N VAL A 13 7.43 -5.10 4.97
CA VAL A 13 8.56 -4.16 4.81
C VAL A 13 8.82 -3.87 3.34
N ALA A 14 8.78 -4.90 2.48
CA ALA A 14 8.93 -4.74 1.04
C ALA A 14 7.82 -3.84 0.47
N GLN A 15 6.59 -3.99 0.92
CA GLN A 15 5.46 -3.16 0.49
C GLN A 15 5.60 -1.69 0.94
N LEU A 16 6.13 -1.43 2.15
CA LEU A 16 6.45 -0.06 2.58
C LEU A 16 7.54 0.57 1.71
N TYR A 17 8.60 -0.19 1.41
CA TYR A 17 9.72 0.27 0.58
C TYR A 17 9.28 0.56 -0.86
N LEU A 18 8.62 -0.41 -1.51
CA LEU A 18 8.10 -0.24 -2.87
C LEU A 18 7.07 0.89 -2.92
N GLY A 19 6.23 1.01 -1.89
CA GLY A 19 5.30 2.12 -1.72
C GLY A 19 5.98 3.48 -1.72
N TYR A 20 7.07 3.61 -0.99
CA TYR A 20 7.84 4.85 -0.94
C TYR A 20 8.51 5.14 -2.29
N VAL A 21 9.22 4.17 -2.87
CA VAL A 21 9.97 4.33 -4.12
C VAL A 21 9.06 4.72 -5.28
N GLY A 22 7.87 4.13 -5.39
CA GLY A 22 6.97 4.46 -6.50
C GLY A 22 6.30 5.82 -6.37
N ILE A 23 6.11 6.33 -5.14
CA ILE A 23 5.61 7.69 -4.92
C ILE A 23 6.73 8.70 -5.16
N GLU A 24 7.95 8.38 -4.74
CA GLU A 24 9.11 9.23 -4.99
C GLU A 24 9.35 9.41 -6.49
N ASP A 25 9.25 8.34 -7.28
CA ASP A 25 9.39 8.39 -8.73
C ASP A 25 8.26 9.21 -9.40
N TRP A 26 7.02 9.06 -8.94
CA TRP A 26 5.87 9.69 -9.60
C TRP A 26 5.59 11.14 -9.17
N LEU A 27 5.74 11.46 -7.88
CA LEU A 27 5.38 12.76 -7.29
C LEU A 27 6.58 13.50 -6.68
N GLY A 28 7.73 12.84 -6.53
CA GLY A 28 8.89 13.38 -5.83
C GLY A 28 8.91 13.04 -4.34
N ASN A 29 10.09 13.22 -3.74
CA ASN A 29 10.42 12.77 -2.39
C ASN A 29 9.51 13.37 -1.28
N GLY A 30 9.09 14.63 -1.42
CA GLY A 30 8.18 15.28 -0.45
C GLY A 30 6.82 14.59 -0.33
N TRP A 31 6.29 14.05 -1.43
CA TRP A 31 5.03 13.30 -1.42
C TRP A 31 5.21 11.89 -0.88
N ALA A 32 6.36 11.26 -1.14
CA ALA A 32 6.69 9.95 -0.58
C ALA A 32 6.77 10.00 0.95
N LEU A 33 7.40 11.04 1.51
CA LEU A 33 7.41 11.31 2.94
C LEU A 33 6.00 11.59 3.49
N GLY A 34 5.19 12.38 2.76
CA GLY A 34 3.79 12.64 3.13
C GLY A 34 2.94 11.37 3.18
N ALA A 35 3.10 10.48 2.19
CA ALA A 35 2.42 9.19 2.15
C ALA A 35 2.87 8.26 3.30
N LEU A 36 4.17 8.27 3.63
CA LEU A 36 4.70 7.53 4.78
C LEU A 36 4.09 8.06 6.08
N ALA A 37 4.04 9.39 6.25
CA ALA A 37 3.41 10.02 7.40
C ALA A 37 1.92 9.65 7.50
N LEU A 38 1.18 9.67 6.39
CA LEU A 38 -0.23 9.23 6.37
C LEU A 38 -0.39 7.76 6.76
N ALA A 39 0.54 6.90 6.35
CA ALA A 39 0.50 5.49 6.71
C ALA A 39 0.77 5.25 8.20
N PHE A 40 1.64 6.03 8.84
CA PHE A 40 1.94 5.86 10.28
C PHE A 40 0.98 6.62 11.20
N PHE A 41 0.64 7.88 10.87
CA PHE A 41 -0.18 8.74 11.72
C PHE A 41 -1.68 8.55 11.49
N ALA A 42 -2.10 8.47 10.21
CA ALA A 42 -3.50 8.33 9.85
C ALA A 42 -3.89 6.87 9.56
N ARG A 43 -2.92 5.94 9.55
CA ARG A 43 -3.10 4.52 9.17
C ARG A 43 -3.70 4.35 7.77
N ILE A 44 -3.51 5.35 6.91
CA ILE A 44 -4.00 5.31 5.53
C ILE A 44 -2.90 4.67 4.69
N MET A 45 -3.00 3.36 4.50
CA MET A 45 -2.05 2.56 3.72
C MET A 45 -2.29 2.63 2.19
N LEU A 46 -3.39 3.24 1.75
CA LEU A 46 -3.74 3.35 0.32
C LEU A 46 -2.65 4.06 -0.52
N PRO A 47 -2.11 5.23 -0.12
CA PRO A 47 -1.07 5.90 -0.90
C PRO A 47 0.16 5.01 -1.12
N LEU A 48 0.63 4.31 -0.09
CA LEU A 48 1.77 3.38 -0.21
C LEU A 48 1.42 2.15 -1.07
N THR A 49 0.16 1.73 -1.08
CA THR A 49 -0.26 0.61 -1.93
C THR A 49 -0.30 1.01 -3.40
N VAL A 50 -0.79 2.21 -3.71
CA VAL A 50 -0.70 2.80 -5.05
C VAL A 50 0.77 3.03 -5.42
N GLY A 51 1.59 3.51 -4.49
CA GLY A 51 3.04 3.62 -4.64
C GLY A 51 3.70 2.29 -5.01
N THR A 52 3.30 1.19 -4.39
CA THR A 52 3.86 -0.14 -4.67
C THR A 52 3.55 -0.58 -6.10
N TYR A 53 2.32 -0.31 -6.55
CA TYR A 53 1.92 -0.54 -7.93
C TYR A 53 2.76 0.30 -8.90
N LEU A 54 2.87 1.61 -8.63
CA LEU A 54 3.65 2.54 -9.45
C LEU A 54 5.14 2.18 -9.49
N ALA A 55 5.71 1.73 -8.37
CA ALA A 55 7.09 1.27 -8.33
C ALA A 55 7.28 0.07 -9.26
N MET A 56 6.41 -0.93 -9.17
CA MET A 56 6.53 -2.13 -9.99
C MET A 56 6.34 -1.82 -11.48
N THR A 57 5.42 -0.94 -11.86
CA THR A 57 5.21 -0.60 -13.29
C THR A 57 6.24 0.38 -13.84
N ASN A 58 6.55 1.45 -13.11
CA ASN A 58 7.30 2.60 -13.64
C ASN A 58 8.79 2.52 -13.30
N VAL A 59 9.14 2.08 -12.09
CA VAL A 59 10.55 2.00 -11.64
C VAL A 59 11.19 0.69 -12.08
N TYR A 60 10.49 -0.42 -11.86
CA TYR A 60 11.00 -1.75 -12.18
C TYR A 60 10.55 -2.28 -13.54
N GLY A 61 9.61 -1.60 -14.22
CA GLY A 61 9.20 -1.94 -15.58
C GLY A 61 8.43 -3.26 -15.72
N TYR A 62 7.87 -3.79 -14.63
CA TYR A 62 7.05 -4.99 -14.69
C TYR A 62 5.67 -4.71 -15.31
N GLU A 63 5.04 -5.75 -15.87
CA GLU A 63 3.68 -5.64 -16.38
C GLU A 63 2.67 -5.32 -15.27
N TRP A 64 1.61 -4.60 -15.64
CA TRP A 64 0.59 -4.07 -14.74
C TRP A 64 -0.09 -5.14 -13.86
N TRP A 65 -0.28 -6.36 -14.37
CA TRP A 65 -0.92 -7.44 -13.62
C TRP A 65 0.00 -8.00 -12.52
N ILE A 66 1.32 -8.02 -12.76
CA ILE A 66 2.32 -8.39 -11.74
C ILE A 66 2.32 -7.34 -10.64
N ALA A 67 2.36 -6.07 -11.02
CA ALA A 67 2.28 -4.96 -10.09
C ALA A 67 0.99 -4.99 -9.25
N ALA A 68 -0.15 -5.32 -9.88
CA ALA A 68 -1.43 -5.46 -9.20
C ALA A 68 -1.43 -6.60 -8.18
N ILE A 69 -0.83 -7.75 -8.49
CA ILE A 69 -0.72 -8.88 -7.54
C ILE A 69 0.16 -8.51 -6.35
N VAL A 70 1.24 -7.76 -6.57
CA VAL A 70 2.15 -7.32 -5.50
C VAL A 70 1.52 -6.24 -4.62
N ALA A 71 0.69 -5.36 -5.19
CA ALA A 71 -0.09 -4.38 -4.44
C ALA A 71 -1.38 -4.96 -3.83
N ALA A 72 -1.89 -6.08 -4.36
CA ALA A 72 -3.12 -6.74 -3.94
C ALA A 72 -3.20 -7.09 -2.44
N PRO A 73 -2.17 -7.60 -1.76
CA PRO A 73 -2.27 -7.87 -0.32
C PRO A 73 -2.62 -6.61 0.51
N GLY A 74 -2.16 -5.43 0.10
CA GLY A 74 -2.60 -4.17 0.71
C GLY A 74 -4.05 -3.84 0.40
N LEU A 75 -4.44 -3.89 -0.88
CA LEU A 75 -5.79 -3.55 -1.33
C LEU A 75 -6.86 -4.50 -0.76
N LEU A 76 -6.60 -5.80 -0.77
CA LEU A 76 -7.52 -6.83 -0.29
C LEU A 76 -7.86 -6.70 1.19
N LEU A 77 -6.93 -6.17 2.00
CA LEU A 77 -7.16 -5.96 3.43
C LEU A 77 -7.81 -4.60 3.73
N ILE A 78 -7.53 -3.58 2.92
CA ILE A 78 -8.02 -2.21 3.17
C ILE A 78 -9.44 -2.00 2.62
N VAL A 79 -9.75 -2.50 1.42
CA VAL A 79 -11.03 -2.22 0.74
C VAL A 79 -12.24 -2.71 1.56
N PRO A 80 -12.29 -3.96 2.07
CA PRO A 80 -13.42 -4.41 2.88
C PRO A 80 -13.57 -3.60 4.17
N ALA A 81 -12.44 -3.29 4.83
CA ALA A 81 -12.43 -2.52 6.08
C ALA A 81 -12.98 -1.10 5.88
N MET A 82 -12.57 -0.41 4.81
CA MET A 82 -13.08 0.91 4.47
C MET A 82 -14.57 0.90 4.12
N VAL A 83 -15.01 -0.10 3.35
CA VAL A 83 -16.43 -0.24 3.01
C VAL A 83 -17.26 -0.45 4.27
N THR A 84 -16.83 -1.31 5.20
CA THR A 84 -17.54 -1.53 6.47
C THR A 84 -17.57 -0.29 7.35
N ASP A 85 -16.47 0.47 7.44
CA ASP A 85 -16.40 1.69 8.24
C ASP A 85 -17.31 2.79 7.68
N ILE A 86 -17.27 3.02 6.36
CA ILE A 86 -18.15 3.99 5.69
C ILE A 86 -19.61 3.56 5.83
N PHE A 87 -19.93 2.30 5.59
CA PHE A 87 -21.30 1.79 5.69
C PHE A 87 -21.84 1.95 7.12
N SER A 88 -21.01 1.69 8.14
CA SER A 88 -21.39 1.91 9.53
C SER A 88 -21.66 3.39 9.84
N LYS A 89 -20.84 4.31 9.34
CA LYS A 89 -21.01 5.76 9.55
C LYS A 89 -22.21 6.34 8.81
N VAL A 90 -22.55 5.79 7.65
CA VAL A 90 -23.66 6.26 6.80
C VAL A 90 -25.00 5.68 7.24
N PHE A 91 -25.06 4.40 7.59
CA PHE A 91 -26.31 3.70 7.90
C PHE A 91 -26.60 3.55 9.39
N ASN A 92 -25.61 3.73 10.28
CA ASN A 92 -25.76 3.57 11.72
C ASN A 92 -25.57 4.92 12.45
N LYS A 93 -26.40 5.90 12.09
CA LYS A 93 -26.47 7.21 12.75
C LYS A 93 -27.32 7.14 14.00
#